data_AF-A0A0J1BJE7-F1
#
_entry.id   AF-A0A0J1BJE7-F1
#
_cell.length_a   1.000
_cell.length_b   1.000
_cell.length_c   1.000
_cell.angle_alpha   90.00
_cell.angle_beta   90.00
_cell.angle_gamma   90.00
#
_symmetry.space_group_name_H-M   'P 1'
#
loop_
_entity.id
_entity.type
_entity.pdbx_description
1 polymer ?
#
loop_
_entity_poly.entity_id
_entity_poly.type
_entity_poly.pdbx_seq_one_letter_code
_entity_poly.pdbx_strand_id
1 'polypeptide(L)'
;MNQPLTIMLTGGFVRVLQGFAAAAPTLLVGLLIASIMRYYLGDKGTRRLFGGETIRSLPQSWLVGMLLPVCSIGVLPILCEMRRARVKPGAMSAFALSAPLFNPLSLLYGLTLSRPMVIILFAFGSLIIVTALGLFWDAFGGRKEPACDSEPDISDADPTNPDYLIGLRRLAATFVHFARDLTGASLGWTVLALSGLAVLAAVLPFGAMQHSVERDDWLAPLTMMGVAIPVYATPMLAMSQLGMMFQHANSPGAAFTLLILGTGMNLATPVWFGKHYGFKATARWTVSLLVIVLGISYAINQPLIPPGVEPAGHTHAFDIYANPIPVSQGGNTTSLRDLVVKDLDFSVIASLAVLGFFSLAGIGLRLMKIDEAWLVRTAKAHSFVSSLTSEDAKPRKGLDLVVPPGIIGATMLAGLVAMSVVACFAYYPSAEECLDEISMARAECLSAANSGQAEHALYWLPVWEDWSRRMEVGTFIRTGQIRPYQRMQGYLIRKKLELLEHELEHDPFELEETQQVVRNILSTNTRWVRSFRPQD
;
A
#
# COMPACT_ATOMS: atom_id res chain seq x y z
N MET A 1 2.62 -10.43 -32.97
CA MET A 1 2.89 -10.05 -31.57
C MET A 1 4.23 -10.64 -31.11
N ASN A 2 5.36 -10.19 -31.67
CA ASN A 2 6.68 -10.65 -31.22
C ASN A 2 7.44 -9.44 -30.69
N GLN A 3 7.24 -9.10 -29.40
CA GLN A 3 8.21 -8.24 -28.74
C GLN A 3 9.54 -9.01 -28.68
N PRO A 4 10.68 -8.38 -29.01
CA PRO A 4 11.96 -9.03 -28.85
C PRO A 4 12.17 -9.35 -27.36
N LEU A 5 12.72 -10.54 -27.07
CA LEU A 5 12.94 -11.04 -25.71
C LEU A 5 13.70 -10.03 -24.83
N THR A 6 14.60 -9.26 -25.43
CA THR A 6 15.35 -8.19 -24.77
C THR A 6 14.44 -7.09 -24.20
N ILE A 7 13.41 -6.67 -24.94
CA ILE A 7 12.44 -5.66 -24.48
C ILE A 7 11.54 -6.24 -23.39
N MET A 8 11.13 -7.50 -23.51
CA MET A 8 10.33 -8.17 -22.46
C MET A 8 11.11 -8.25 -21.13
N LEU A 9 12.37 -8.71 -21.18
CA LEU A 9 13.21 -8.84 -19.99
C LEU A 9 13.57 -7.48 -19.39
N THR A 10 13.92 -6.50 -20.23
CA THR A 10 14.28 -5.15 -19.76
C THR A 10 13.07 -4.44 -19.15
N GLY A 11 11.91 -4.49 -19.81
CA GLY A 11 10.67 -3.93 -19.29
C GLY A 11 10.24 -4.57 -17.97
N GLY A 12 10.33 -5.91 -17.88
CA GLY A 12 10.07 -6.63 -16.63
C GLY A 12 11.02 -6.24 -15.51
N PHE A 13 12.31 -6.07 -15.80
CA PHE A 13 13.29 -5.61 -14.82
C PHE A 13 12.99 -4.20 -14.31
N VAL A 14 12.65 -3.26 -15.20
CA VAL A 14 12.24 -1.90 -14.81
C VAL A 14 11.00 -1.94 -13.91
N ARG A 15 9.98 -2.74 -14.24
CA ARG A 15 8.77 -2.88 -13.40
C ARG A 15 9.07 -3.47 -12.03
N VAL A 16 9.98 -4.43 -11.94
CA VAL A 16 10.42 -4.98 -10.64
C VAL A 16 11.13 -3.91 -9.81
N LEU A 17 11.99 -3.09 -10.42
CA LEU A 17 12.66 -1.99 -9.71
C LEU A 17 11.68 -0.93 -9.22
N GLN A 18 10.75 -0.49 -10.07
CA GLN A 18 9.68 0.45 -9.69
C GLN A 18 8.81 -0.13 -8.57
N GLY A 19 8.41 -1.40 -8.69
CA GLY A 19 7.63 -2.10 -7.67
C GLY A 19 8.38 -2.23 -6.34
N PHE A 20 9.68 -2.54 -6.37
CA PHE A 20 10.52 -2.61 -5.18
C PHE A 20 10.70 -1.24 -4.51
N ALA A 21 10.94 -0.19 -5.29
CA ALA A 21 11.04 1.17 -4.81
C ALA A 21 9.73 1.61 -4.13
N ALA A 22 8.57 1.35 -4.76
CA ALA A 22 7.27 1.65 -4.20
C ALA A 22 6.94 0.83 -2.94
N ALA A 23 7.44 -0.41 -2.85
CA ALA A 23 7.25 -1.29 -1.69
C ALA A 23 8.16 -0.93 -0.50
N ALA A 24 9.32 -0.30 -0.76
CA ALA A 24 10.39 -0.11 0.21
C ALA A 24 9.95 0.49 1.56
N PRO A 25 9.18 1.61 1.60
CA PRO A 25 8.75 2.20 2.87
C PRO A 25 7.88 1.24 3.69
N THR A 26 6.94 0.57 3.04
CA THR A 26 6.03 -0.37 3.69
C THR A 26 6.69 -1.67 4.12
N LEU A 27 7.71 -2.13 3.39
CA LEU A 27 8.52 -3.30 3.76
C LEU A 27 9.33 -3.01 5.04
N LEU A 28 9.92 -1.81 5.16
CA LEU A 28 10.60 -1.38 6.39
C LEU A 28 9.66 -1.41 7.59
N VAL A 29 8.46 -0.85 7.44
CA VAL A 29 7.43 -0.85 8.49
C VAL A 29 7.04 -2.28 8.86
N GLY A 30 6.84 -3.15 7.86
CA GLY A 30 6.52 -4.57 8.06
C GLY A 30 7.56 -5.33 8.87
N LEU A 31 8.84 -5.18 8.50
CA LEU A 31 9.98 -5.78 9.21
C LEU A 31 10.13 -5.23 10.63
N LEU A 32 9.85 -3.94 10.83
CA LEU A 32 9.88 -3.31 12.15
C LEU A 32 8.77 -3.89 13.04
N ILE A 33 7.55 -4.00 12.52
CA ILE A 33 6.41 -4.59 13.25
C ILE A 33 6.69 -6.06 13.59
N ALA A 34 7.23 -6.84 12.65
CA ALA A 34 7.64 -8.22 12.91
C ALA A 34 8.66 -8.30 14.04
N SER A 35 9.67 -7.42 14.03
CA SER A 35 10.69 -7.34 15.09
C SER A 35 10.10 -6.94 16.45
N ILE A 36 9.14 -6.01 16.47
CA ILE A 36 8.40 -5.62 17.68
C ILE A 36 7.57 -6.80 18.21
N MET A 37 6.84 -7.49 17.34
CA MET A 37 6.06 -8.67 17.73
C MET A 37 6.95 -9.72 18.38
N ARG A 38 8.12 -9.96 17.79
CA ARG A 38 9.07 -10.98 18.21
C ARG A 38 9.70 -10.72 19.57
N TYR A 39 10.29 -9.53 19.78
CA TYR A 39 11.03 -9.23 21.00
C TYR A 39 10.25 -8.45 22.04
N TYR A 40 9.09 -7.87 21.68
CA TYR A 40 8.33 -7.05 22.60
C TYR A 40 7.00 -7.62 23.02
N LEU A 41 6.21 -8.14 22.09
CA LEU A 41 4.97 -8.83 22.45
C LEU A 41 5.21 -10.30 22.83
N GLY A 42 6.15 -10.95 22.15
CA GLY A 42 6.32 -12.40 22.19
C GLY A 42 5.07 -13.14 21.70
N ASP A 43 5.04 -14.46 21.85
CA ASP A 43 3.95 -15.28 21.32
C ASP A 43 2.62 -15.00 22.02
N LYS A 44 2.64 -14.91 23.36
CA LYS A 44 1.43 -14.64 24.16
C LYS A 44 0.84 -13.27 23.85
N GLY A 45 1.68 -12.23 23.75
CA GLY A 45 1.24 -10.87 23.41
C GLY A 45 0.69 -10.78 21.99
N THR A 46 1.35 -11.44 21.04
CA THR A 46 0.91 -11.50 19.64
C THR A 46 -0.43 -12.22 19.50
N ARG A 47 -0.61 -13.39 20.15
CA ARG A 47 -1.92 -14.07 20.19
C ARG A 47 -3.00 -13.19 20.79
N ARG A 48 -2.69 -12.43 21.85
CA ARG A 48 -3.65 -11.52 22.50
C ARG A 48 -4.03 -10.35 21.58
N LEU A 49 -3.08 -9.78 20.85
CA LEU A 49 -3.32 -8.68 19.91
C LEU A 49 -4.26 -9.10 18.77
N PHE A 50 -4.09 -10.31 18.23
CA PHE A 50 -4.90 -10.86 17.13
C PHE A 50 -6.07 -11.74 17.59
N GLY A 51 -6.44 -11.70 18.88
CA GLY A 51 -7.65 -12.35 19.42
C GLY A 51 -7.61 -13.86 19.64
N GLY A 52 -6.42 -14.47 19.54
CA GLY A 52 -6.15 -15.85 19.95
C GLY A 52 -7.01 -16.87 19.21
N GLU A 53 -7.64 -17.77 19.96
CA GLU A 53 -8.46 -18.87 19.41
C GLU A 53 -9.96 -18.56 19.31
N THR A 54 -10.38 -17.34 19.64
CA THR A 54 -11.82 -16.99 19.70
C THR A 54 -12.30 -16.45 18.35
N ILE A 55 -13.62 -16.44 18.10
CA ILE A 55 -14.22 -15.78 16.91
C ILE A 55 -13.88 -14.28 16.85
N ARG A 56 -13.59 -13.66 18.01
CA ARG A 56 -13.10 -12.26 18.12
C ARG A 56 -11.77 -12.02 17.39
N SER A 57 -11.02 -13.07 17.04
CA SER A 57 -9.76 -12.96 16.30
C SER A 57 -9.91 -12.32 14.93
N LEU A 58 -11.02 -12.56 14.22
CA LEU A 58 -11.27 -11.96 12.91
C LEU A 58 -11.41 -10.43 12.97
N PRO A 59 -12.36 -9.87 13.75
CA PRO A 59 -12.50 -8.42 13.85
C PRO A 59 -11.28 -7.72 14.44
N GLN A 60 -10.58 -8.35 15.39
CA GLN A 60 -9.34 -7.79 15.91
C GLN A 60 -8.24 -7.77 14.86
N SER A 61 -8.11 -8.84 14.08
CA SER A 61 -7.04 -8.95 13.07
C SER A 61 -7.22 -7.98 11.94
N TRP A 62 -8.44 -7.84 11.40
CA TRP A 62 -8.62 -6.87 10.32
C TRP A 62 -8.51 -5.43 10.82
N LEU A 63 -8.94 -5.14 12.05
CA LEU A 63 -8.84 -3.80 12.65
C LEU A 63 -7.38 -3.40 12.86
N VAL A 64 -6.55 -4.32 13.39
CA VAL A 64 -5.10 -4.13 13.49
C VAL A 64 -4.50 -3.90 12.09
N GLY A 65 -4.95 -4.65 11.08
CA GLY A 65 -4.55 -4.42 9.68
C GLY A 65 -4.86 -3.01 9.20
N MET A 66 -6.09 -2.51 9.41
CA MET A 66 -6.51 -1.16 9.00
C MET A 66 -5.68 -0.04 9.61
N LEU A 67 -5.12 -0.25 10.80
CA LEU A 67 -4.37 0.76 11.54
C LEU A 67 -2.89 0.83 11.13
N LEU A 68 -2.35 -0.25 10.56
CA LEU A 68 -0.93 -0.36 10.26
C LEU A 68 -0.63 0.09 8.82
N PRO A 69 0.36 0.97 8.60
CA PRO A 69 0.70 1.47 7.26
C PRO A 69 1.58 0.47 6.50
N VAL A 70 1.02 -0.70 6.21
CA VAL A 70 1.70 -1.78 5.47
C VAL A 70 0.97 -2.08 4.16
N CYS A 71 1.69 -2.67 3.20
CA CYS A 71 1.12 -3.18 1.94
C CYS A 71 1.20 -4.71 1.91
N SER A 72 0.74 -5.34 0.82
CA SER A 72 0.76 -6.81 0.67
C SER A 72 2.16 -7.44 0.81
N ILE A 73 3.23 -6.77 0.34
CA ILE A 73 4.63 -7.20 0.58
C ILE A 73 5.04 -7.03 2.05
N GLY A 74 4.79 -5.85 2.65
CA GLY A 74 5.13 -5.57 4.06
C GLY A 74 4.40 -6.44 5.08
N VAL A 75 3.31 -7.09 4.68
CA VAL A 75 2.57 -8.03 5.54
C VAL A 75 3.27 -9.38 5.67
N LEU A 76 4.12 -9.80 4.73
CA LEU A 76 4.74 -11.13 4.72
C LEU A 76 5.62 -11.41 5.96
N PRO A 77 6.52 -10.50 6.42
CA PRO A 77 7.24 -10.65 7.68
C PRO A 77 6.31 -10.79 8.89
N ILE A 78 5.23 -10.02 8.92
CA ILE A 78 4.24 -10.03 10.00
C ILE A 78 3.52 -11.39 10.02
N LEU A 79 3.16 -11.94 8.86
CA LEU A 79 2.56 -13.27 8.75
C LEU A 79 3.48 -14.37 9.28
N CYS A 80 4.79 -14.29 9.04
CA CYS A 80 5.75 -15.22 9.61
C CYS A 80 5.72 -15.21 11.16
N GLU A 81 5.70 -14.02 11.78
CA GLU A 81 5.62 -13.90 13.24
C GLU A 81 4.23 -14.27 13.80
N MET A 82 3.14 -13.96 13.08
CA MET A 82 1.79 -14.43 13.45
C MET A 82 1.71 -15.97 13.43
N ARG A 83 2.32 -16.62 12.43
CA ARG A 83 2.40 -18.08 12.35
C ARG A 83 3.22 -18.64 13.51
N ARG A 84 4.37 -18.04 13.80
CA ARG A 84 5.24 -18.43 14.92
C ARG A 84 4.49 -18.37 16.25
N ALA A 85 3.72 -17.30 16.46
CA ALA A 85 2.84 -17.15 17.61
C ALA A 85 1.59 -18.04 17.58
N ARG A 86 1.42 -18.93 16.58
CA ARG A 86 0.26 -19.83 16.40
C ARG A 86 -1.08 -19.08 16.39
N VAL A 87 -1.14 -17.95 15.67
CA VAL A 87 -2.40 -17.26 15.37
C VAL A 87 -3.24 -18.10 14.40
N LYS A 88 -4.57 -18.04 14.53
CA LYS A 88 -5.50 -18.77 13.65
C LYS A 88 -5.30 -18.38 12.19
N PRO A 89 -5.36 -19.34 11.24
CA PRO A 89 -5.14 -19.04 9.83
C PRO A 89 -6.23 -18.14 9.24
N GLY A 90 -7.50 -18.24 9.67
CA GLY A 90 -8.54 -17.29 9.28
C GLY A 90 -8.22 -15.86 9.70
N ALA A 91 -7.75 -15.66 10.94
CA ALA A 91 -7.29 -14.38 11.46
C ALA A 91 -6.08 -13.82 10.70
N MET A 92 -5.11 -14.68 10.34
CA MET A 92 -3.98 -14.32 9.49
C MET A 92 -4.41 -13.89 8.09
N SER A 93 -5.36 -14.61 7.47
CA SER A 93 -5.92 -14.23 6.17
C SER A 93 -6.68 -12.91 6.23
N ALA A 94 -7.40 -12.66 7.34
CA ALA A 94 -8.14 -11.43 7.54
C ALA A 94 -7.22 -10.22 7.64
N PHE A 95 -6.13 -10.35 8.41
CA PHE A 95 -5.07 -9.35 8.48
C PHE A 95 -4.38 -9.15 7.13
N ALA A 96 -4.04 -10.25 6.43
CA ALA A 96 -3.33 -10.21 5.16
C ALA A 96 -4.05 -9.40 4.08
N LEU A 97 -5.37 -9.55 4.01
CA LEU A 97 -6.19 -8.84 3.04
C LEU A 97 -6.53 -7.43 3.52
N SER A 98 -6.90 -7.23 4.79
CA SER A 98 -7.40 -5.93 5.24
C SER A 98 -6.32 -4.85 5.31
N ALA A 99 -5.08 -5.22 5.66
CA ALA A 99 -4.00 -4.26 5.88
C ALA A 99 -3.65 -3.42 4.64
N PRO A 100 -3.42 -4.02 3.45
CA PRO A 100 -3.26 -3.24 2.23
C PRO A 100 -4.55 -2.57 1.74
N LEU A 101 -5.71 -3.24 1.87
CA LEU A 101 -6.98 -2.72 1.32
C LEU A 101 -7.44 -1.42 2.00
N PHE A 102 -7.20 -1.31 3.31
CA PHE A 102 -7.76 -0.25 4.14
C PHE A 102 -6.67 0.55 4.86
N ASN A 103 -5.49 0.62 4.25
CA ASN A 103 -4.44 1.51 4.72
C ASN A 103 -5.02 2.94 4.87
N PRO A 104 -4.75 3.66 5.98
CA PRO A 104 -5.31 4.99 6.22
C PRO A 104 -5.08 5.96 5.05
N LEU A 105 -3.89 5.95 4.44
CA LEU A 105 -3.58 6.81 3.30
C LEU A 105 -4.43 6.47 2.07
N SER A 106 -4.70 5.18 1.83
CA SER A 106 -5.52 4.74 0.70
C SER A 106 -6.99 5.05 0.88
N LEU A 107 -7.50 4.98 2.12
CA LEU A 107 -8.85 5.44 2.41
C LEU A 107 -8.99 6.95 2.16
N LEU A 108 -8.00 7.75 2.57
CA LEU A 108 -8.00 9.19 2.31
C LEU A 108 -7.85 9.53 0.82
N TYR A 109 -7.05 8.78 0.08
CA TYR A 109 -6.99 8.90 -1.38
C TYR A 109 -8.32 8.49 -2.02
N GLY A 110 -8.99 7.45 -1.53
CA GLY A 110 -10.35 7.13 -1.97
C GLY A 110 -11.33 8.30 -1.79
N LEU A 111 -11.16 9.11 -0.74
CA LEU A 111 -11.97 10.32 -0.51
C LEU A 111 -11.66 11.47 -1.47
N THR A 112 -10.50 11.51 -2.13
CA THR A 112 -10.23 12.52 -3.17
C THR A 112 -11.00 12.20 -4.45
N LEU A 113 -11.26 10.92 -4.70
CA LEU A 113 -11.92 10.42 -5.92
C LEU A 113 -13.43 10.28 -5.77
N SER A 114 -13.92 9.90 -4.58
CA SER A 114 -15.32 9.52 -4.40
C SER A 114 -15.95 10.14 -3.15
N ARG A 115 -17.29 10.03 -3.06
CA ARG A 115 -18.07 10.54 -1.93
C ARG A 115 -17.74 9.74 -0.67
N PRO A 116 -17.63 10.38 0.51
CA PRO A 116 -17.34 9.68 1.77
C PRO A 116 -18.25 8.49 2.06
N MET A 117 -19.54 8.61 1.77
CA MET A 117 -20.52 7.54 1.98
C MET A 117 -20.24 6.30 1.12
N VAL A 118 -19.74 6.47 -0.11
CA VAL A 118 -19.39 5.36 -1.01
C VAL A 118 -18.18 4.61 -0.47
N ILE A 119 -17.16 5.34 0.00
CA ILE A 119 -15.96 4.74 0.60
C ILE A 119 -16.30 3.98 1.88
N ILE A 120 -17.17 4.51 2.73
CA ILE A 120 -17.62 3.82 3.96
C ILE A 120 -18.37 2.52 3.60
N LEU A 121 -19.30 2.57 2.64
CA LEU A 121 -20.06 1.39 2.22
C LEU A 121 -19.14 0.33 1.60
N PHE A 122 -18.20 0.76 0.74
CA PHE A 122 -17.19 -0.10 0.15
C PHE A 122 -16.31 -0.75 1.22
N ALA A 123 -15.85 0.03 2.21
CA ALA A 123 -15.04 -0.47 3.31
C ALA A 123 -15.79 -1.50 4.13
N PHE A 124 -17.04 -1.21 4.50
CA PHE A 124 -17.88 -2.15 5.24
C PHE A 124 -18.17 -3.44 4.45
N GLY A 125 -18.52 -3.34 3.18
CA GLY A 125 -18.72 -4.50 2.32
C GLY A 125 -17.47 -5.36 2.18
N SER A 126 -16.32 -4.73 1.98
CA SER A 126 -15.03 -5.42 1.87
C SER A 126 -14.62 -6.08 3.21
N LEU A 127 -14.95 -5.47 4.36
CA LEU A 127 -14.77 -6.10 5.69
C LEU A 127 -15.66 -7.34 5.88
N ILE A 128 -16.89 -7.33 5.36
CA ILE A 128 -17.76 -8.51 5.36
C ILE A 128 -17.12 -9.63 4.54
N ILE A 129 -16.59 -9.32 3.35
CA ILE A 129 -15.91 -10.30 2.48
C ILE A 129 -14.72 -10.92 3.21
N VAL A 130 -13.83 -10.10 3.77
CA VAL A 130 -12.63 -10.56 4.47
C VAL A 130 -13.00 -11.41 5.69
N THR A 131 -14.05 -11.02 6.43
CA THR A 131 -14.55 -11.79 7.58
C THR A 131 -15.16 -13.12 7.14
N ALA A 132 -16.01 -13.13 6.11
CA ALA A 132 -16.63 -14.34 5.57
C ALA A 132 -15.58 -15.32 5.05
N LEU A 133 -14.56 -14.82 4.37
CA LEU A 133 -13.45 -15.62 3.87
C LEU A 133 -12.59 -16.20 4.99
N GLY A 134 -12.32 -15.43 6.04
CA GLY A 134 -11.61 -15.91 7.23
C GLY A 134 -12.41 -16.98 8.00
N LEU A 135 -13.72 -16.80 8.14
CA LEU A 135 -14.62 -17.82 8.71
C LEU A 135 -14.65 -19.09 7.86
N PHE A 136 -14.69 -18.93 6.53
CA PHE A 136 -14.63 -20.06 5.60
C PHE A 136 -13.30 -20.82 5.74
N TRP A 137 -12.17 -20.11 5.86
CA TRP A 137 -10.88 -20.77 6.13
C TRP A 137 -10.92 -21.53 7.45
N ASP A 138 -11.37 -20.92 8.53
CA ASP A 138 -11.39 -21.57 9.85
C ASP A 138 -12.33 -22.80 9.88
N ALA A 139 -13.43 -22.78 9.12
CA ALA A 139 -14.37 -23.90 9.03
C ALA A 139 -13.86 -25.06 8.16
N PHE A 140 -13.30 -24.77 6.98
CA PHE A 140 -12.95 -25.80 5.99
C PHE A 140 -11.46 -26.14 5.93
N GLY A 141 -10.60 -25.24 6.43
CA GLY A 141 -9.16 -25.39 6.43
C GLY A 141 -8.67 -26.60 7.23
N GLY A 142 -9.48 -27.07 8.19
CA GLY A 142 -9.11 -28.12 9.11
C GLY A 142 -7.96 -27.66 10.01
N ARG A 143 -8.07 -27.88 11.32
CA ARG A 143 -6.91 -27.82 12.22
C ARG A 143 -5.97 -28.98 11.89
N LYS A 144 -5.33 -28.98 10.72
CA LYS A 144 -4.07 -29.71 10.56
C LYS A 144 -3.03 -28.81 11.18
N GLU A 145 -2.68 -29.10 12.43
CA GLU A 145 -1.33 -28.78 12.90
C GLU A 145 -0.37 -29.54 11.98
N PRO A 146 0.39 -28.87 11.10
CA PRO A 146 1.45 -29.55 10.38
C PRO A 146 2.57 -29.78 11.39
N ALA A 147 3.08 -31.02 11.42
CA ALA A 147 4.20 -31.44 12.24
C ALA A 147 5.38 -30.46 12.15
N CYS A 148 6.05 -30.25 13.28
CA CYS A 148 7.22 -29.40 13.43
C CYS A 148 8.32 -29.79 12.44
N ASP A 149 8.41 -29.09 11.31
CA ASP A 149 9.65 -29.06 10.53
C ASP A 149 10.65 -28.22 11.32
N SER A 150 11.66 -28.92 11.78
CA SER A 150 12.61 -28.51 12.80
C SER A 150 13.63 -27.53 12.21
N GLU A 151 13.44 -26.24 12.46
CA GLU A 151 14.58 -25.36 12.76
C GLU A 151 14.66 -25.25 14.28
N PRO A 152 15.86 -25.24 14.89
CA PRO A 152 16.00 -25.41 16.33
C PRO A 152 15.22 -24.32 17.09
N ASP A 153 14.13 -24.77 17.70
CA ASP A 153 13.30 -24.02 18.62
C ASP A 153 14.18 -23.49 19.75
N ILE A 154 14.36 -22.17 19.84
CA ILE A 154 14.81 -21.51 21.07
C ILE A 154 13.59 -21.28 21.99
N SER A 155 12.66 -22.24 22.02
CA SER A 155 11.44 -22.14 22.84
C SER A 155 11.19 -23.36 23.72
N ASP A 156 12.15 -24.29 23.85
CA ASP A 156 12.23 -25.15 25.03
C ASP A 156 13.03 -24.46 26.14
N ALA A 157 12.73 -23.18 26.38
CA ALA A 157 13.05 -22.54 27.64
C ALA A 157 11.90 -22.87 28.60
N ASP A 158 12.23 -23.69 29.59
CA ASP A 158 11.51 -23.93 30.83
C ASP A 158 10.57 -22.77 31.21
N PRO A 159 9.26 -23.00 31.51
CA PRO A 159 8.30 -21.96 31.88
C PRO A 159 8.71 -21.10 33.08
N THR A 160 9.78 -21.48 33.77
CA THR A 160 10.33 -20.86 34.98
C THR A 160 11.36 -19.75 34.70
N ASN A 161 11.84 -19.55 33.47
CA ASN A 161 12.80 -18.48 33.18
C ASN A 161 12.54 -17.77 31.83
N PRO A 162 11.70 -16.72 31.81
CA PRO A 162 11.63 -15.84 30.66
C PRO A 162 12.84 -14.89 30.75
N ASP A 163 13.99 -15.30 30.21
CA ASP A 163 15.18 -14.46 30.06
C ASP A 163 14.86 -13.30 29.10
N TYR A 164 14.17 -12.28 29.62
CA TYR A 164 13.92 -11.05 28.88
C TYR A 164 15.26 -10.33 28.71
N LEU A 165 15.79 -10.29 27.47
CA LEU A 165 16.81 -9.31 27.14
C LEU A 165 16.20 -7.93 27.43
N ILE A 166 16.78 -7.17 28.36
CA ILE A 166 16.31 -5.83 28.73
C ILE A 166 17.35 -4.79 28.27
N GLY A 167 16.89 -3.59 27.91
CA GLY A 167 17.74 -2.47 27.53
C GLY A 167 18.39 -2.62 26.14
N LEU A 168 19.63 -2.16 26.01
CA LEU A 168 20.34 -2.04 24.74
C LEU A 168 20.52 -3.39 24.00
N ARG A 169 20.59 -4.50 24.74
CA ARG A 169 20.71 -5.85 24.16
C ARG A 169 19.46 -6.26 23.38
N ARG A 170 18.28 -5.87 23.84
CA ARG A 170 17.02 -6.12 23.12
C ARG A 170 16.91 -5.29 21.86
N LEU A 171 17.37 -4.03 21.92
CA LEU A 171 17.45 -3.18 20.74
C LEU A 171 18.45 -3.75 19.72
N ALA A 172 19.60 -4.25 20.17
CA ALA A 172 20.54 -4.97 19.31
C ALA A 172 19.94 -6.26 18.71
N ALA A 173 19.19 -7.05 19.50
CA ALA A 173 18.51 -8.24 19.00
C ALA A 173 17.43 -7.89 17.95
N THR A 174 16.70 -6.80 18.18
CA THR A 174 15.71 -6.26 17.23
C THR A 174 16.38 -5.84 15.93
N PHE A 175 17.50 -5.12 16.01
CA PHE A 175 18.30 -4.73 14.85
C PHE A 175 18.82 -5.94 14.06
N VAL A 176 19.38 -6.93 14.75
CA VAL A 176 19.93 -8.14 14.11
C VAL A 176 18.84 -8.96 13.46
N HIS A 177 17.69 -9.13 14.11
CA HIS A 177 16.56 -9.82 13.51
C HIS A 177 16.02 -9.08 12.29
N PHE A 178 15.84 -7.76 12.38
CA PHE A 178 15.42 -6.94 11.25
C PHE A 178 16.35 -7.13 10.04
N ALA A 179 17.67 -6.99 10.26
CA ALA A 179 18.68 -7.14 9.21
C ALA A 179 18.71 -8.54 8.59
N ARG A 180 18.58 -9.58 9.43
CA ARG A 180 18.61 -10.97 9.00
C ARG A 180 17.32 -11.42 8.33
N ASP A 181 16.16 -10.94 8.78
CA ASP A 181 14.89 -11.26 8.17
C ASP A 181 14.79 -10.60 6.79
N LEU A 182 15.20 -9.32 6.68
CA LEU A 182 15.29 -8.60 5.41
C LEU A 182 16.10 -9.35 4.35
N THR A 183 17.21 -9.98 4.74
CA THR A 183 18.09 -10.75 3.84
C THR A 183 17.80 -12.26 3.83
N GLY A 184 16.76 -12.69 4.54
CA GLY A 184 16.38 -14.09 4.75
C GLY A 184 15.13 -14.50 4.00
N ALA A 185 14.20 -15.13 4.72
CA ALA A 185 12.97 -15.64 4.12
C ALA A 185 12.13 -14.50 3.52
N SER A 186 12.11 -13.33 4.17
CA SER A 186 11.39 -12.15 3.67
C SER A 186 11.85 -11.71 2.28
N LEU A 187 13.16 -11.74 1.99
CA LEU A 187 13.69 -11.43 0.66
C LEU A 187 13.13 -12.38 -0.40
N GLY A 188 13.14 -13.68 -0.12
CA GLY A 188 12.61 -14.70 -1.04
C GLY A 188 11.14 -14.49 -1.35
N TRP A 189 10.34 -14.17 -0.33
CA TRP A 189 8.92 -13.85 -0.52
C TRP A 189 8.70 -12.52 -1.26
N THR A 190 9.55 -11.52 -1.00
CA THR A 190 9.50 -10.22 -1.70
C THR A 190 9.83 -10.38 -3.19
N VAL A 191 10.88 -11.13 -3.51
CA VAL A 191 11.25 -11.44 -4.91
C VAL A 191 10.13 -12.21 -5.59
N LEU A 192 9.52 -13.18 -4.91
CA LEU A 192 8.38 -13.93 -5.45
C LEU A 192 7.17 -13.01 -5.69
N ALA A 193 6.87 -12.08 -4.78
CA ALA A 193 5.78 -11.13 -4.97
C ALA A 193 6.02 -10.22 -6.18
N LEU A 194 7.23 -9.67 -6.30
CA LEU A 194 7.62 -8.78 -7.40
C LEU A 194 7.75 -9.51 -8.74
N SER A 195 8.02 -10.82 -8.73
CA SER A 195 8.09 -11.61 -9.97
C SER A 195 6.80 -11.55 -10.77
N GLY A 196 5.65 -11.30 -10.13
CA GLY A 196 4.37 -11.11 -10.82
C GLY A 196 4.37 -9.89 -11.74
N LEU A 197 5.04 -8.80 -11.36
CA LEU A 197 5.23 -7.63 -12.22
C LEU A 197 6.12 -7.93 -13.42
N ALA A 198 7.18 -8.73 -13.23
CA ALA A 198 8.04 -9.14 -14.34
C ALA A 198 7.27 -10.03 -15.34
N VAL A 199 6.47 -10.98 -14.82
CA VAL A 199 5.63 -11.86 -15.66
C VAL A 199 4.61 -11.04 -16.43
N LEU A 200 3.92 -10.11 -15.78
CA LEU A 200 2.95 -9.23 -16.43
C LEU A 200 3.59 -8.36 -17.51
N ALA A 201 4.71 -7.71 -17.21
CA ALA A 201 5.43 -6.89 -18.18
C ALA A 201 5.98 -7.70 -19.36
N ALA A 202 6.28 -8.98 -19.17
CA ALA A 202 6.66 -9.88 -20.24
C ALA A 202 5.46 -10.28 -21.11
N VAL A 203 4.30 -10.55 -20.50
CA VAL A 203 3.10 -11.02 -21.21
C VAL A 203 2.33 -9.89 -21.87
N LEU A 204 2.27 -8.72 -21.25
CA LEU A 204 1.49 -7.56 -21.68
C LEU A 204 2.40 -6.53 -22.38
N PRO A 205 2.39 -6.46 -23.72
CA PRO A 205 3.13 -5.43 -24.44
C PRO A 205 2.60 -4.03 -24.11
N PHE A 206 3.40 -3.01 -24.43
CA PHE A 206 3.00 -1.61 -24.28
C PHE A 206 1.64 -1.36 -24.96
N GLY A 207 0.68 -0.80 -24.23
CA GLY A 207 -0.67 -0.50 -24.72
C GLY A 207 -1.62 -1.70 -24.86
N ALA A 208 -1.24 -2.91 -24.42
CA ALA A 208 -2.05 -4.13 -24.62
C ALA A 208 -3.48 -4.05 -24.08
N MET A 209 -3.66 -3.30 -22.99
CA MET A 209 -4.92 -3.19 -22.26
C MET A 209 -5.66 -1.88 -22.57
N GLN A 210 -5.21 -1.10 -23.56
CA GLN A 210 -5.81 0.21 -23.86
C GLN A 210 -7.26 0.13 -24.30
N HIS A 211 -7.65 -0.92 -25.02
CA HIS A 211 -9.04 -1.15 -25.46
C HIS A 211 -9.72 -2.30 -24.69
N SER A 212 -9.19 -2.67 -23.52
CA SER A 212 -9.72 -3.75 -22.71
C SER A 212 -10.49 -3.18 -21.53
N VAL A 213 -11.45 -3.96 -20.99
CA VAL A 213 -12.16 -3.61 -19.74
C VAL A 213 -13.08 -2.39 -19.88
N GLU A 214 -13.63 -2.19 -21.08
CA GLU A 214 -14.62 -1.15 -21.34
C GLU A 214 -15.90 -1.35 -20.50
N ARG A 215 -16.68 -0.28 -20.38
CA ARG A 215 -17.94 -0.22 -19.62
C ARG A 215 -18.87 -1.41 -19.87
N ASP A 216 -19.10 -1.70 -21.15
CA ASP A 216 -20.12 -2.63 -21.62
C ASP A 216 -19.58 -4.05 -21.83
N ASP A 217 -18.27 -4.26 -21.59
CA ASP A 217 -17.67 -5.58 -21.66
C ASP A 217 -18.07 -6.43 -20.45
N TRP A 218 -18.90 -7.44 -20.68
CA TRP A 218 -19.29 -8.42 -19.66
C TRP A 218 -18.08 -9.20 -19.12
N LEU A 219 -17.02 -9.38 -19.90
CA LEU A 219 -15.82 -10.09 -19.47
C LEU A 219 -14.86 -9.20 -18.68
N ALA A 220 -15.12 -7.90 -18.55
CA ALA A 220 -14.24 -6.94 -17.90
C ALA A 220 -13.82 -7.34 -16.46
N PRO A 221 -14.72 -7.76 -15.55
CA PRO A 221 -14.29 -8.23 -14.22
C PRO A 221 -13.41 -9.49 -14.28
N LEU A 222 -13.67 -10.39 -15.23
CA LEU A 222 -12.94 -11.65 -15.37
C LEU A 222 -11.54 -11.45 -15.96
N THR A 223 -11.42 -10.61 -16.99
CA THR A 223 -10.13 -10.22 -17.58
C THR A 223 -9.28 -9.51 -16.53
N MET A 224 -9.90 -8.59 -15.78
CA MET A 224 -9.21 -7.87 -14.71
C MET A 224 -8.79 -8.78 -13.56
N MET A 225 -9.55 -9.82 -13.23
CA MET A 225 -9.14 -10.84 -12.26
C MET A 225 -7.85 -11.54 -12.70
N GLY A 226 -7.74 -11.91 -13.98
CA GLY A 226 -6.55 -12.55 -14.54
C GLY A 226 -5.30 -11.69 -14.44
N VAL A 227 -5.44 -10.38 -14.63
CA VAL A 227 -4.34 -9.41 -14.48
C VAL A 227 -4.06 -9.12 -13.01
N ALA A 228 -5.09 -8.94 -12.17
CA ALA A 228 -4.95 -8.50 -10.79
C ALA A 228 -4.27 -9.52 -9.86
N ILE A 229 -4.33 -10.82 -10.16
CA ILE A 229 -3.68 -11.89 -9.37
C ILE A 229 -2.14 -11.76 -9.35
N PRO A 230 -1.46 -11.68 -10.52
CA PRO A 230 -0.02 -11.45 -10.58
C PRO A 230 0.37 -9.99 -10.34
N VAL A 231 -0.57 -9.03 -10.42
CA VAL A 231 -0.28 -7.63 -10.14
C VAL A 231 0.15 -7.48 -8.68
N TYR A 232 1.23 -6.74 -8.48
CA TYR A 232 1.49 -6.06 -7.22
C TYR A 232 1.16 -4.57 -7.41
N ALA A 233 0.04 -4.13 -6.86
CA ALA A 233 -0.29 -2.71 -6.79
C ALA A 233 -0.16 -2.24 -5.35
N THR A 234 0.64 -1.20 -5.12
CA THR A 234 0.59 -0.53 -3.82
C THR A 234 -0.81 0.06 -3.63
N PRO A 235 -1.28 0.19 -2.37
CA PRO A 235 -2.60 0.71 -2.09
C PRO A 235 -2.87 2.10 -2.73
N MET A 236 -1.84 2.95 -2.83
CA MET A 236 -1.93 4.25 -3.50
C MET A 236 -2.05 4.10 -5.03
N LEU A 237 -1.24 3.23 -5.63
CA LEU A 237 -1.29 2.97 -7.07
C LEU A 237 -2.65 2.43 -7.50
N ALA A 238 -3.21 1.45 -6.78
CA ALA A 238 -4.51 0.89 -7.14
C ALA A 238 -5.66 1.91 -7.03
N MET A 239 -5.63 2.77 -6.02
CA MET A 239 -6.64 3.83 -5.91
C MET A 239 -6.50 4.88 -7.02
N SER A 240 -5.26 5.25 -7.38
CA SER A 240 -5.00 6.13 -8.53
C SER A 240 -5.55 5.52 -9.82
N GLN A 241 -5.30 4.23 -10.07
CA GLN A 241 -5.82 3.55 -11.26
C GLN A 241 -7.34 3.45 -11.25
N LEU A 242 -7.96 3.20 -10.09
CA LEU A 242 -9.42 3.23 -9.97
C LEU A 242 -9.99 4.60 -10.37
N GLY A 243 -9.33 5.70 -10.00
CA GLY A 243 -9.69 7.05 -10.44
C GLY A 243 -9.64 7.22 -11.95
N MET A 244 -8.53 6.81 -12.58
CA MET A 244 -8.36 6.85 -14.04
C MET A 244 -9.39 5.97 -14.76
N MET A 245 -9.68 4.79 -14.21
CA MET A 245 -10.70 3.88 -14.75
C MET A 245 -12.09 4.54 -14.78
N PHE A 246 -12.45 5.29 -13.73
CA PHE A 246 -13.73 6.02 -13.72
C PHE A 246 -13.74 7.23 -14.65
N GLN A 247 -12.60 7.91 -14.84
CA GLN A 247 -12.48 9.01 -15.81
C GLN A 247 -12.67 8.53 -17.25
N HIS A 248 -12.13 7.36 -17.61
CA HIS A 248 -12.31 6.74 -18.93
C HIS A 248 -13.59 5.90 -19.08
N ALA A 249 -14.46 5.92 -18.06
CA ALA A 249 -15.70 5.14 -18.00
C ALA A 249 -15.50 3.62 -18.18
N ASN A 250 -14.42 3.05 -17.67
CA ASN A 250 -14.20 1.61 -17.61
C ASN A 250 -15.18 0.91 -16.66
N SER A 251 -15.29 -0.42 -16.76
CA SER A 251 -16.17 -1.25 -15.92
C SER A 251 -15.93 -1.03 -14.41
N PRO A 252 -16.97 -0.63 -13.62
CA PRO A 252 -16.87 -0.53 -12.17
C PRO A 252 -16.56 -1.87 -11.47
N GLY A 253 -17.06 -2.98 -12.02
CA GLY A 253 -16.77 -4.32 -11.53
C GLY A 253 -15.29 -4.70 -11.69
N ALA A 254 -14.67 -4.30 -12.80
CA ALA A 254 -13.23 -4.48 -12.98
C ALA A 254 -12.41 -3.61 -12.04
N ALA A 255 -12.80 -2.36 -11.81
CA ALA A 255 -12.15 -1.47 -10.85
C ALA A 255 -12.16 -2.06 -9.44
N PHE A 256 -13.30 -2.62 -9.02
CA PHE A 256 -13.43 -3.33 -7.74
C PHE A 256 -12.51 -4.57 -7.67
N THR A 257 -12.46 -5.35 -8.76
CA THR A 257 -11.61 -6.54 -8.85
C THR A 257 -10.13 -6.18 -8.73
N LEU A 258 -9.67 -5.14 -9.43
CA LEU A 258 -8.32 -4.61 -9.32
C LEU A 258 -8.03 -4.12 -7.90
N LEU A 259 -8.96 -3.39 -7.29
CA LEU A 259 -8.76 -2.86 -5.96
C LEU A 259 -8.61 -3.99 -4.93
N ILE A 260 -9.48 -5.00 -4.93
CA ILE A 260 -9.44 -6.08 -3.94
C ILE A 260 -8.26 -7.02 -4.19
N LEU A 261 -8.09 -7.52 -5.42
CA LEU A 261 -7.07 -8.52 -5.72
C LEU A 261 -5.69 -7.89 -5.94
N GLY A 262 -5.61 -6.77 -6.66
CA GLY A 262 -4.35 -6.10 -6.96
C GLY A 262 -3.68 -5.45 -5.75
N THR A 263 -4.45 -4.97 -4.77
CA THR A 263 -3.88 -4.48 -3.48
C THR A 263 -3.79 -5.57 -2.42
N GLY A 264 -4.80 -6.43 -2.34
CA GLY A 264 -4.94 -7.43 -1.26
C GLY A 264 -4.11 -8.67 -1.48
N MET A 265 -3.79 -9.01 -2.72
CA MET A 265 -3.01 -10.18 -3.08
C MET A 265 -1.71 -9.79 -3.79
N ASN A 266 -0.83 -10.78 -3.87
CA ASN A 266 0.32 -10.83 -4.75
C ASN A 266 0.64 -12.32 -4.98
N LEU A 267 1.59 -12.63 -5.85
CA LEU A 267 1.97 -14.03 -6.11
C LEU A 267 2.55 -14.76 -4.88
N ALA A 268 3.18 -14.03 -3.95
CA ALA A 268 3.79 -14.64 -2.78
C ALA A 268 2.75 -15.09 -1.74
N THR A 269 1.66 -14.35 -1.53
CA THR A 269 0.63 -14.66 -0.52
C THR A 269 0.04 -16.09 -0.64
N PRO A 270 -0.52 -16.53 -1.78
CA PRO A 270 -1.05 -17.88 -1.91
C PRO A 270 0.07 -18.92 -1.82
N VAL A 271 1.26 -18.67 -2.37
CA VAL A 271 2.39 -19.61 -2.27
C VAL A 271 2.86 -19.76 -0.82
N TRP A 272 2.89 -18.66 -0.07
CA TRP A 272 3.20 -18.64 1.35
C TRP A 272 2.19 -19.47 2.13
N PHE A 273 0.88 -19.27 1.93
CA PHE A 273 -0.14 -20.10 2.56
C PHE A 273 -0.02 -21.58 2.13
N GLY A 274 0.26 -21.84 0.85
CA GLY A 274 0.41 -23.19 0.28
C GLY A 274 1.57 -23.97 0.90
N LYS A 275 2.74 -23.34 1.06
CA LYS A 275 3.91 -23.92 1.73
C LYS A 275 3.63 -24.28 3.18
N HIS A 276 2.76 -23.52 3.83
CA HIS A 276 2.59 -23.51 5.28
C HIS A 276 1.36 -24.26 5.79
N TYR A 277 0.27 -24.32 5.02
CA TYR A 277 -1.00 -24.97 5.36
C TYR A 277 -1.43 -26.03 4.34
N GLY A 278 -0.64 -26.23 3.29
CA GLY A 278 -0.85 -27.22 2.25
C GLY A 278 -1.69 -26.72 1.07
N PHE A 279 -1.35 -27.20 -0.11
CA PHE A 279 -1.92 -26.76 -1.38
C PHE A 279 -3.46 -26.86 -1.45
N LYS A 280 -4.06 -27.93 -0.90
CA LYS A 280 -5.53 -28.13 -0.95
C LYS A 280 -6.31 -27.10 -0.12
N ALA A 281 -5.77 -26.67 1.02
CA ALA A 281 -6.42 -25.66 1.86
C ALA A 281 -6.33 -24.29 1.20
N THR A 282 -5.13 -23.93 0.74
CA THR A 282 -4.88 -22.69 0.01
C THR A 282 -5.70 -22.60 -1.27
N ALA A 283 -5.76 -23.66 -2.09
CA ALA A 283 -6.54 -23.65 -3.32
C ALA A 283 -8.03 -23.40 -3.05
N ARG A 284 -8.61 -24.03 -2.01
CA ARG A 284 -9.99 -23.76 -1.61
C ARG A 284 -10.19 -22.31 -1.20
N TRP A 285 -9.29 -21.75 -0.38
CA TRP A 285 -9.38 -20.35 0.01
C TRP A 285 -9.22 -19.38 -1.15
N THR A 286 -8.22 -19.57 -2.01
CA THR A 286 -8.00 -18.73 -3.18
C THR A 286 -9.21 -18.78 -4.11
N VAL A 287 -9.74 -19.97 -4.41
CA VAL A 287 -10.96 -20.11 -5.22
C VAL A 287 -12.15 -19.41 -4.56
N SER A 288 -12.35 -19.57 -3.25
CA SER A 288 -13.42 -18.87 -2.53
C SER A 288 -13.28 -17.36 -2.61
N LEU A 289 -12.08 -16.81 -2.44
CA LEU A 289 -11.81 -15.38 -2.60
C LEU A 289 -12.14 -14.91 -4.02
N LEU A 290 -11.66 -15.63 -5.04
CA LEU A 290 -11.92 -15.30 -6.45
C LEU A 290 -13.42 -15.34 -6.77
N VAL A 291 -14.14 -16.37 -6.31
CA VAL A 291 -15.59 -16.49 -6.53
C VAL A 291 -16.36 -15.37 -5.84
N ILE A 292 -16.02 -15.03 -4.60
CA ILE A 292 -16.70 -13.95 -3.86
C ILE A 292 -16.43 -12.61 -4.53
N VAL A 293 -15.17 -12.30 -4.87
CA VAL A 293 -14.80 -11.06 -5.54
C VAL A 293 -15.49 -10.96 -6.89
N LEU A 294 -15.38 -11.98 -7.74
CA LEU A 294 -15.98 -11.99 -9.06
C LEU A 294 -17.51 -11.87 -8.98
N GLY A 295 -18.16 -12.61 -8.08
CA GLY A 295 -19.60 -12.55 -7.87
C GLY A 295 -20.09 -11.16 -7.46
N ILE A 296 -19.36 -10.50 -6.55
CA ILE A 296 -19.68 -9.12 -6.15
C ILE A 296 -19.37 -8.16 -7.28
N SER A 297 -18.23 -8.28 -7.96
CA SER A 297 -17.86 -7.46 -9.11
C SER A 297 -18.93 -7.47 -10.20
N TYR A 298 -19.49 -8.64 -10.52
CA TYR A 298 -20.61 -8.75 -11.46
C TYR A 298 -21.89 -8.12 -10.92
N ALA A 299 -22.20 -8.34 -9.64
CA ALA A 299 -23.39 -7.76 -9.02
C ALA A 299 -23.36 -6.22 -8.99
N ILE A 300 -22.18 -5.62 -8.81
CA ILE A 300 -22.02 -4.17 -8.76
C ILE A 300 -21.77 -3.53 -10.13
N ASN A 301 -21.36 -4.31 -11.15
CA ASN A 301 -20.94 -3.77 -12.43
C ASN A 301 -22.04 -2.92 -13.08
N GLN A 302 -23.24 -3.48 -13.27
CA GLN A 302 -24.34 -2.73 -13.90
C GLN A 302 -24.91 -1.59 -13.04
N PRO A 303 -25.19 -1.77 -11.73
CA PRO A 303 -25.81 -0.72 -10.93
C PRO A 303 -24.96 0.54 -10.73
N LEU A 304 -23.63 0.43 -10.80
CA LEU A 304 -22.71 1.56 -10.56
C LEU A 304 -22.25 2.28 -11.82
N ILE A 305 -22.69 1.84 -12.99
CA ILE A 305 -22.40 2.52 -14.24
C ILE A 305 -23.18 3.86 -14.27
N PRO A 306 -22.51 5.02 -14.35
CA PRO A 306 -23.19 6.31 -14.39
C PRO A 306 -24.05 6.46 -15.66
N PRO A 307 -25.31 6.90 -15.55
CA PRO A 307 -26.13 7.20 -16.72
C PRO A 307 -25.57 8.43 -17.44
N GLY A 308 -25.37 8.34 -18.76
CA GLY A 308 -25.01 9.47 -19.63
C GLY A 308 -23.51 9.75 -19.84
N VAL A 309 -22.60 8.87 -19.42
CA VAL A 309 -21.16 8.97 -19.72
C VAL A 309 -20.81 8.00 -20.85
N GLU A 310 -20.33 8.53 -21.98
CA GLU A 310 -19.86 7.72 -23.11
C GLU A 310 -18.46 7.14 -22.84
N PRO A 311 -18.18 5.90 -23.24
CA PRO A 311 -16.83 5.32 -23.12
C PRO A 311 -15.82 6.11 -23.95
N ALA A 312 -14.63 6.38 -23.40
CA ALA A 312 -13.55 7.04 -24.13
C ALA A 312 -12.95 6.17 -25.27
N GLY A 313 -13.30 4.89 -25.33
CA GLY A 313 -12.82 3.92 -26.33
C GLY A 313 -11.34 3.55 -26.20
N HIS A 314 -10.61 4.14 -25.25
CA HIS A 314 -9.23 3.79 -24.89
C HIS A 314 -8.92 4.23 -23.45
N THR A 315 -8.00 3.52 -22.79
CA THR A 315 -7.57 3.82 -21.42
C THR A 315 -6.08 3.60 -21.19
N HIS A 316 -5.41 4.57 -20.57
CA HIS A 316 -4.00 4.45 -20.18
C HIS A 316 -3.82 3.93 -18.74
N ALA A 317 -4.92 3.66 -18.02
CA ALA A 317 -4.88 3.23 -16.62
C ALA A 317 -4.11 1.92 -16.40
N PHE A 318 -4.03 1.06 -17.43
CA PHE A 318 -3.39 -0.25 -17.30
C PHE A 318 -1.95 -0.27 -17.83
N ASP A 319 -1.47 0.82 -18.43
CA ASP A 319 -0.12 0.87 -18.99
C ASP A 319 0.94 0.67 -17.89
N ILE A 320 0.63 1.03 -16.65
CA ILE A 320 1.49 0.81 -15.48
C ILE A 320 1.76 -0.67 -15.17
N TYR A 321 0.90 -1.58 -15.63
CA TYR A 321 1.06 -3.03 -15.45
C TYR A 321 1.67 -3.72 -16.68
N ALA A 322 1.69 -3.02 -17.82
CA ALA A 322 2.28 -3.49 -19.06
C ALA A 322 3.78 -3.15 -19.16
N ASN A 323 4.42 -3.65 -20.21
CA ASN A 323 5.80 -3.30 -20.54
C ASN A 323 5.93 -1.76 -20.73
N PRO A 324 6.80 -1.07 -19.98
CA PRO A 324 6.93 0.38 -20.07
C PRO A 324 7.64 0.86 -21.35
N ILE A 325 8.24 -0.05 -22.13
CA ILE A 325 9.05 0.30 -23.30
C ILE A 325 8.21 0.10 -24.57
N PRO A 326 7.91 1.17 -25.33
CA PRO A 326 7.29 1.05 -26.65
C PRO A 326 8.23 0.33 -27.61
N VAL A 327 7.67 -0.52 -28.49
CA VAL A 327 8.48 -1.26 -29.49
C VAL A 327 9.25 -0.32 -30.42
N SER A 328 8.76 0.90 -30.62
CA SER A 328 9.38 1.94 -31.46
C SER A 328 10.63 2.60 -30.86
N GLN A 329 10.82 2.56 -29.53
CA GLN A 329 11.89 3.31 -28.85
C GLN A 329 13.17 2.50 -28.51
N GLY A 330 13.29 1.26 -29.01
CA GLY A 330 14.56 0.53 -29.14
C GLY A 330 15.66 0.80 -28.11
N GLY A 331 15.46 0.39 -26.85
CA GLY A 331 16.55 0.08 -25.89
C GLY A 331 17.57 1.17 -25.56
N ASN A 332 17.22 2.46 -25.58
CA ASN A 332 18.17 3.50 -25.17
C ASN A 332 18.32 3.53 -23.63
N THR A 333 19.53 3.27 -23.12
CA THR A 333 19.80 3.08 -21.67
C THR A 333 19.56 4.34 -20.82
N THR A 334 19.65 5.53 -21.42
CA THR A 334 19.34 6.81 -20.78
C THR A 334 17.85 6.93 -20.44
N SER A 335 16.97 6.52 -21.35
CA SER A 335 15.52 6.51 -21.12
C SER A 335 15.11 5.56 -19.99
N LEU A 336 15.83 4.44 -19.80
CA LEU A 336 15.56 3.49 -18.71
C LEU A 336 15.83 4.08 -17.33
N ARG A 337 16.90 4.87 -17.19
CA ARG A 337 17.19 5.56 -15.93
C ARG A 337 16.09 6.57 -15.61
N ASP A 338 15.66 7.35 -16.60
CA ASP A 338 14.64 8.36 -16.41
C ASP A 338 13.30 7.75 -16.02
N LEU A 339 12.94 6.58 -16.57
CA LEU A 339 11.75 5.82 -16.20
C LEU A 339 11.75 5.33 -14.74
N VAL A 340 12.92 4.96 -14.20
CA VAL A 340 13.03 4.53 -12.79
C VAL A 340 13.11 5.72 -11.84
N VAL A 341 13.85 6.77 -12.23
CA VAL A 341 14.08 7.96 -11.37
C VAL A 341 12.84 8.83 -11.25
N LYS A 342 11.96 8.86 -12.27
CA LYS A 342 10.73 9.64 -12.25
C LYS A 342 9.81 9.31 -11.07
N ASP A 343 9.82 8.07 -10.59
CA ASP A 343 8.96 7.59 -9.49
C ASP A 343 9.64 7.65 -8.11
N LEU A 344 10.84 8.24 -8.00
CA LEU A 344 11.60 8.30 -6.74
C LEU A 344 11.37 9.60 -5.98
N ASP A 345 10.37 9.60 -5.10
CA ASP A 345 10.19 10.66 -4.10
C ASP A 345 11.25 10.60 -3.00
N PHE A 346 11.43 11.72 -2.28
CA PHE A 346 12.36 11.81 -1.14
C PHE A 346 12.17 10.69 -0.11
N SER A 347 10.90 10.35 0.20
CA SER A 347 10.54 9.26 1.13
C SER A 347 11.01 7.88 0.63
N VAL A 348 10.89 7.63 -0.67
CA VAL A 348 11.32 6.38 -1.30
C VAL A 348 12.84 6.26 -1.27
N ILE A 349 13.55 7.35 -1.60
CA ILE A 349 15.02 7.39 -1.58
C ILE A 349 15.54 7.12 -0.16
N ALA A 350 14.97 7.78 0.85
CA ALA A 350 15.32 7.55 2.25
C ALA A 350 15.07 6.09 2.67
N SER A 351 13.93 5.53 2.27
CA SER A 351 13.57 4.13 2.58
C SER A 351 14.51 3.13 1.90
N LEU A 352 14.89 3.37 0.64
CA LEU A 352 15.86 2.55 -0.07
C LEU A 352 17.25 2.62 0.55
N ALA A 353 17.68 3.80 1.02
CA ALA A 353 18.95 3.95 1.72
C ALA A 353 18.98 3.16 3.03
N VAL A 354 17.90 3.22 3.82
CA VAL A 354 17.76 2.44 5.06
C VAL A 354 17.75 0.94 4.76
N LEU A 355 16.97 0.49 3.77
CA LEU A 355 16.98 -0.92 3.34
C LEU A 355 18.36 -1.37 2.87
N GLY A 356 19.09 -0.53 2.12
CA GLY A 356 20.45 -0.80 1.68
C GLY A 356 21.40 -0.99 2.85
N PHE A 357 21.35 -0.11 3.84
CA PHE A 357 22.14 -0.22 5.07
C PHE A 357 21.84 -1.52 5.83
N PHE A 358 20.57 -1.83 6.06
CA PHE A 358 20.18 -3.07 6.75
C PHE A 358 20.46 -4.33 5.94
N SER A 359 20.43 -4.26 4.61
CA SER A 359 20.79 -5.37 3.73
C SER A 359 22.28 -5.67 3.82
N LEU A 360 23.14 -4.64 3.78
CA LEU A 360 24.58 -4.80 3.98
C LEU A 360 24.89 -5.35 5.38
N ALA A 361 24.23 -4.82 6.42
CA ALA A 361 24.36 -5.33 7.78
C ALA A 361 23.91 -6.80 7.88
N GLY A 362 22.78 -7.16 7.27
CA GLY A 362 22.24 -8.53 7.26
C GLY A 362 23.16 -9.53 6.55
N ILE A 363 23.71 -9.15 5.39
CA ILE A 363 24.70 -9.94 4.66
C ILE A 363 25.96 -10.11 5.51
N GLY A 364 26.47 -9.03 6.11
CA GLY A 364 27.64 -9.08 7.00
C GLY A 364 27.41 -10.01 8.20
N LEU A 365 26.28 -9.88 8.89
CA LEU A 365 25.91 -10.75 10.01
C LEU A 365 25.81 -12.22 9.61
N ARG A 366 25.29 -12.51 8.41
CA ARG A 366 25.21 -13.87 7.88
C ARG A 366 26.59 -14.43 7.52
N LEU A 367 27.47 -13.63 6.91
CA LEU A 367 28.86 -14.02 6.63
C LEU A 367 29.63 -14.32 7.92
N MET A 368 29.39 -13.56 8.98
CA MET A 368 29.98 -13.78 10.30
C MET A 368 29.31 -14.89 11.10
N LYS A 369 28.25 -15.55 10.58
CA LYS A 369 27.43 -16.56 11.28
C LYS A 369 26.91 -16.05 12.64
N ILE A 370 26.68 -14.74 12.76
CA ILE A 370 26.11 -14.11 13.95
C ILE A 370 24.60 -14.28 13.85
N ASP A 371 24.12 -15.39 14.40
CA ASP A 371 22.70 -15.70 14.49
C ASP A 371 22.12 -15.17 15.80
N GLU A 372 20.80 -15.04 15.86
CA GLU A 372 20.10 -14.74 17.12
C GLU A 372 20.51 -15.72 18.24
N ALA A 373 20.65 -17.00 17.89
CA ALA A 373 21.14 -18.04 18.79
C ALA A 373 22.54 -17.73 19.34
N TRP A 374 23.43 -17.13 18.53
CA TRP A 374 24.76 -16.72 18.96
C TRP A 374 24.68 -15.56 19.97
N LEU A 375 23.79 -14.59 19.74
CA LEU A 375 23.55 -13.45 20.64
C LEU A 375 22.99 -13.87 22.00
N VAL A 376 22.02 -14.79 22.01
CA VAL A 376 21.47 -15.37 23.25
C VAL A 376 22.53 -16.19 23.99
N ARG A 377 23.34 -16.98 23.26
CA ARG A 377 24.43 -17.79 23.84
C ARG A 377 25.58 -16.94 24.40
N THR A 378 26.03 -15.90 23.70
CA THR A 378 27.08 -14.99 24.20
C THR A 378 26.58 -14.11 25.34
N ALA A 379 25.29 -13.73 25.34
CA ALA A 379 24.67 -13.08 26.49
C ALA A 379 24.71 -13.98 27.75
N LYS A 380 24.60 -15.31 27.57
CA LYS A 380 24.70 -16.31 28.64
C LYS A 380 26.15 -16.60 29.06
N ALA A 381 27.13 -16.44 28.16
CA ALA A 381 28.53 -16.78 28.39
C ALA A 381 29.36 -15.70 29.12
N HIS A 382 28.92 -14.43 29.15
CA HIS A 382 29.63 -13.34 29.85
C HIS A 382 29.02 -13.06 31.25
N SER A 383 29.40 -13.91 32.20
CA SER A 383 28.97 -13.99 33.60
C SER A 383 29.49 -12.87 34.52
N PHE A 384 29.44 -11.61 34.11
CA PHE A 384 29.68 -10.46 35.01
C PHE A 384 28.47 -9.52 35.12
N VAL A 385 27.54 -9.60 34.16
CA VAL A 385 26.32 -8.76 34.09
C VAL A 385 25.05 -9.54 34.43
N SER A 386 25.16 -10.86 34.67
CA SER A 386 24.11 -11.68 35.30
C SER A 386 23.77 -11.22 36.73
N SER A 387 24.62 -10.38 37.34
CA SER A 387 24.34 -9.66 38.58
C SER A 387 23.40 -8.47 38.40
N LEU A 388 23.04 -8.11 37.16
CA LEU A 388 22.12 -7.01 36.82
C LEU A 388 20.77 -7.52 36.28
N THR A 389 20.59 -8.84 36.13
CA THR A 389 19.30 -9.45 35.80
C THR A 389 18.50 -9.74 37.07
N SER A 390 17.57 -8.82 37.33
CA SER A 390 16.20 -9.02 37.84
C SER A 390 15.90 -9.65 39.20
N GLU A 391 16.85 -10.17 39.99
CA GLU A 391 16.53 -10.57 41.38
C GLU A 391 16.76 -9.45 42.42
N ASP A 392 17.52 -8.39 42.12
CA ASP A 392 17.89 -7.34 43.09
C ASP A 392 17.50 -5.90 42.69
N ALA A 393 16.66 -5.71 41.67
CA ALA A 393 16.17 -4.37 41.32
C ALA A 393 15.08 -3.93 42.31
N LYS A 394 15.48 -3.44 43.50
CA LYS A 394 14.60 -2.67 44.40
C LYS A 394 13.79 -1.67 43.56
N PRO A 395 12.47 -1.53 43.76
CA PRO A 395 11.68 -0.54 43.04
C PRO A 395 12.29 0.85 43.26
N ARG A 396 12.91 1.40 42.23
CA ARG A 396 13.53 2.72 42.29
C ARG A 396 12.41 3.75 42.17
N LYS A 397 12.36 4.69 43.12
CA LYS A 397 11.36 5.76 43.13
C LYS A 397 11.61 6.74 41.99
N GLY A 398 10.56 7.27 41.37
CA GLY A 398 10.63 8.29 40.33
C GLY A 398 10.42 7.72 38.92
N LEU A 399 11.18 8.23 37.95
CA LEU A 399 11.06 7.87 36.53
C LEU A 399 11.75 6.54 36.15
N ASP A 400 12.42 5.86 37.09
CA ASP A 400 13.12 4.59 36.88
C ASP A 400 12.20 3.39 37.18
N LEU A 401 11.16 3.23 36.35
CA LEU A 401 10.14 2.19 36.49
C LEU A 401 10.43 1.01 35.55
N VAL A 402 10.42 -0.22 36.08
CA VAL A 402 10.53 -1.44 35.25
C VAL A 402 9.21 -1.66 34.51
N VAL A 403 9.19 -1.33 33.21
CA VAL A 403 8.00 -1.49 32.37
C VAL A 403 8.00 -2.87 31.70
N PRO A 404 6.89 -3.65 31.81
CA PRO A 404 6.74 -4.91 31.12
C PRO A 404 6.99 -4.81 29.60
N PRO A 405 7.65 -5.82 28.99
CA PRO A 405 8.03 -5.80 27.58
C PRO A 405 6.83 -5.62 26.63
N GLY A 406 5.68 -6.22 26.96
CA GLY A 406 4.45 -6.10 26.18
C GLY A 406 3.85 -4.69 26.20
N ILE A 407 4.05 -3.92 27.28
CA ILE A 407 3.62 -2.51 27.33
C ILE A 407 4.50 -1.68 26.40
N ILE A 408 5.81 -1.90 26.40
CA ILE A 408 6.72 -1.22 25.46
C ILE A 408 6.38 -1.58 24.00
N GLY A 409 6.09 -2.85 23.72
CA GLY A 409 5.66 -3.26 22.38
C GLY A 409 4.33 -2.61 21.97
N ALA A 410 3.36 -2.57 22.87
CA ALA A 410 2.08 -1.91 22.63
C ALA A 410 2.23 -0.39 22.41
N THR A 411 3.10 0.29 23.18
CA THR A 411 3.37 1.72 22.99
C THR A 411 4.12 1.98 21.69
N MET A 412 5.05 1.12 21.27
CA MET A 412 5.70 1.22 19.97
C MET A 412 4.72 1.04 18.81
N LEU A 413 3.82 0.06 18.89
CA LEU A 413 2.76 -0.14 17.88
C LEU A 413 1.79 1.05 17.85
N ALA A 414 1.37 1.55 19.02
CA ALA A 414 0.53 2.75 19.11
C ALA A 414 1.25 3.99 18.55
N GLY A 415 2.57 4.12 18.79
CA GLY A 415 3.41 5.15 18.20
C GLY A 415 3.48 5.08 16.68
N LEU A 416 3.59 3.88 16.10
CA LEU A 416 3.52 3.68 14.64
C LEU A 416 2.17 4.10 14.06
N VAL A 417 1.06 3.76 14.74
CA VAL A 417 -0.28 4.22 14.34
C VAL A 417 -0.37 5.74 14.43
N ALA A 418 0.11 6.36 15.52
CA ALA A 418 0.13 7.81 15.67
C ALA A 418 0.96 8.49 14.57
N MET A 419 2.14 7.96 14.25
CA MET A 419 2.97 8.45 13.14
C MET A 419 2.27 8.29 11.79
N SER A 420 1.54 7.19 11.58
CA SER A 420 0.72 7.00 10.38
C SER A 420 -0.38 8.06 10.26
N VAL A 421 -1.03 8.41 11.38
CA VAL A 421 -2.03 9.49 11.41
C VAL A 421 -1.38 10.83 11.12
N VAL A 422 -0.24 11.14 11.73
CA VAL A 422 0.51 12.38 11.44
C VAL A 422 0.91 12.44 9.96
N ALA A 423 1.39 11.33 9.39
CA ALA A 423 1.72 11.25 7.96
C ALA A 423 0.51 11.51 7.06
N CYS A 424 -0.69 11.07 7.45
CA CYS A 424 -1.93 11.39 6.75
C CYS A 424 -2.23 12.90 6.74
N PHE A 425 -2.04 13.57 7.88
CA PHE A 425 -2.22 15.02 7.99
C PHE A 425 -1.14 15.82 7.26
N ALA A 426 0.07 15.27 7.16
CA ALA A 426 1.15 15.86 6.39
C ALA A 426 0.93 15.71 4.87
N TYR A 427 0.43 14.54 4.43
CA TYR A 427 0.12 14.30 3.01
C TYR A 427 -1.10 15.11 2.52
N TYR A 428 -2.09 15.33 3.39
CA TYR A 428 -3.24 16.18 3.16
C TYR A 428 -3.13 17.46 4.01
N PRO A 429 -2.36 18.47 3.57
CA PRO A 429 -2.12 19.68 4.34
C PRO A 429 -3.40 20.52 4.53
N SER A 430 -3.27 21.58 5.32
CA SER A 430 -4.38 22.50 5.59
C SER A 430 -4.81 23.25 4.32
N ALA A 431 -6.00 23.86 4.36
CA ALA A 431 -6.51 24.62 3.22
C ALA A 431 -5.60 25.82 2.90
N GLU A 432 -4.99 26.45 3.90
CA GLU A 432 -4.08 27.59 3.72
C GLU A 432 -2.81 27.17 2.98
N GLU A 433 -2.12 26.12 3.47
CA GLU A 433 -0.93 25.55 2.81
C GLU A 433 -1.24 25.10 1.38
N CYS A 434 -2.39 24.44 1.16
CA CYS A 434 -2.81 24.07 -0.19
C CYS A 434 -3.00 25.29 -1.09
N LEU A 435 -3.63 26.35 -0.60
CA LEU A 435 -3.87 27.58 -1.37
C LEU A 435 -2.57 28.29 -1.75
N ASP A 436 -1.54 28.20 -0.91
CA ASP A 436 -0.21 28.74 -1.18
C ASP A 436 0.48 27.96 -2.31
N GLU A 437 0.49 26.63 -2.25
CA GLU A 437 1.03 25.77 -3.32
C GLU A 437 0.25 25.92 -4.65
N ILE A 438 -1.08 25.99 -4.55
CA ILE A 438 -1.96 26.26 -5.69
C ILE A 438 -1.65 27.62 -6.32
N SER A 439 -1.24 28.62 -5.53
CA SER A 439 -0.97 29.95 -6.06
C SER A 439 0.18 29.95 -7.07
N MET A 440 1.21 29.13 -6.81
CA MET A 440 2.36 28.94 -7.70
C MET A 440 1.96 28.15 -8.95
N ALA A 441 1.32 26.98 -8.78
CA ALA A 441 0.88 26.16 -9.90
C ALA A 441 -0.09 26.91 -10.83
N ARG A 442 -1.01 27.70 -10.26
CA ARG A 442 -1.93 28.56 -10.99
C ARG A 442 -1.21 29.65 -11.80
N ALA A 443 -0.20 30.29 -11.22
CA ALA A 443 0.53 31.37 -11.89
C ALA A 443 1.27 30.84 -13.12
N GLU A 444 1.99 29.73 -12.97
CA GLU A 444 2.70 29.06 -14.07
C GLU A 444 1.73 28.56 -15.15
N CYS A 445 0.69 27.82 -14.76
CA CYS A 445 -0.31 27.26 -15.67
C CYS A 445 -1.01 28.34 -16.51
N LEU A 446 -1.58 29.37 -15.86
CA LEU A 446 -2.35 30.39 -16.56
C LEU A 446 -1.48 31.36 -17.38
N SER A 447 -0.25 31.65 -16.93
CA SER A 447 0.69 32.48 -17.69
C SER A 447 1.16 31.79 -18.96
N ALA A 448 1.46 30.49 -18.87
CA ALA A 448 1.84 29.68 -20.01
C ALA A 448 0.71 29.51 -21.02
N ALA A 449 -0.51 29.21 -20.54
CA ALA A 449 -1.70 29.13 -21.38
C ALA A 449 -1.97 30.43 -22.13
N ASN A 450 -1.86 31.59 -21.47
CA ASN A 450 -2.04 32.90 -22.11
C ASN A 450 -0.94 33.24 -23.14
N SER A 451 0.26 32.66 -22.97
CA SER A 451 1.42 32.91 -23.83
C SER A 451 1.55 31.92 -24.99
N GLY A 452 0.63 30.95 -25.10
CA GLY A 452 0.67 29.90 -26.13
C GLY A 452 1.70 28.79 -25.86
N GLN A 453 2.23 28.68 -24.65
CA GLN A 453 3.17 27.62 -24.26
C GLN A 453 2.41 26.40 -23.75
N ALA A 454 1.76 25.67 -24.67
CA ALA A 454 0.83 24.59 -24.34
C ALA A 454 1.47 23.48 -23.48
N GLU A 455 2.68 23.01 -23.83
CA GLU A 455 3.37 21.96 -23.08
C GLU A 455 3.64 22.34 -21.61
N HIS A 456 4.04 23.59 -21.34
CA HIS A 456 4.29 24.06 -19.97
C HIS A 456 3.00 24.20 -19.17
N ALA A 457 1.91 24.62 -19.82
CA ALA A 457 0.59 24.68 -19.20
C ALA A 457 0.07 23.27 -18.85
N LEU A 458 0.21 22.32 -19.76
CA LEU A 458 -0.16 20.90 -19.58
C LEU A 458 0.67 20.22 -18.47
N TYR A 459 1.89 20.69 -18.20
CA TYR A 459 2.67 20.20 -17.06
C TYR A 459 2.10 20.65 -15.70
N TRP A 460 1.72 21.92 -15.57
CA TRP A 460 1.26 22.49 -14.29
C TRP A 460 -0.24 22.28 -14.01
N LEU A 461 -1.04 22.04 -15.04
CA LEU A 461 -2.48 21.84 -14.92
C LEU A 461 -2.84 20.63 -14.02
N PRO A 462 -2.25 19.44 -14.20
CA PRO A 462 -2.49 18.30 -13.30
C PRO A 462 -2.04 18.57 -11.86
N VAL A 463 -0.97 19.34 -11.67
CA VAL A 463 -0.46 19.73 -10.34
C VAL A 463 -1.49 20.59 -9.61
N TRP A 464 -2.08 21.57 -10.30
CA TRP A 464 -3.16 22.38 -9.74
C TRP A 464 -4.38 21.52 -9.41
N GLU A 465 -4.76 20.61 -10.32
CA GLU A 465 -5.90 19.74 -10.08
C GLU A 465 -5.71 18.82 -8.86
N ASP A 466 -4.54 18.20 -8.70
CA ASP A 466 -4.23 17.33 -7.57
C ASP A 466 -4.27 18.09 -6.23
N TRP A 467 -3.66 19.27 -6.16
CA TRP A 467 -3.73 20.12 -4.98
C TRP A 467 -5.17 20.55 -4.65
N SER A 468 -6.00 20.82 -5.66
CA SER A 468 -7.42 21.14 -5.45
C SER A 468 -8.19 19.99 -4.77
N ARG A 469 -7.90 18.74 -5.15
CA ARG A 469 -8.49 17.53 -4.57
C ARG A 469 -7.95 17.27 -3.15
N ARG A 470 -6.63 17.44 -2.94
CA ARG A 470 -6.01 17.33 -1.62
C ARG A 470 -6.56 18.36 -0.63
N MET A 471 -6.83 19.57 -1.07
CA MET A 471 -7.39 20.63 -0.23
C MET A 471 -8.79 20.27 0.31
N GLU A 472 -9.65 19.68 -0.52
CA GLU A 472 -10.97 19.20 -0.10
C GLU A 472 -10.84 18.15 1.01
N VAL A 473 -9.99 17.14 0.80
CA VAL A 473 -9.77 16.07 1.79
C VAL A 473 -9.08 16.60 3.05
N GLY A 474 -8.05 17.44 2.91
CA GLY A 474 -7.35 18.07 4.04
C GLY A 474 -8.26 18.94 4.91
N THR A 475 -9.25 19.61 4.28
CA THR A 475 -10.31 20.34 4.99
C THR A 475 -11.25 19.39 5.72
N PHE A 476 -11.69 18.31 5.07
CA PHE A 476 -12.59 17.32 5.66
C PHE A 476 -11.99 16.64 6.89
N ILE A 477 -10.72 16.23 6.84
CA ILE A 477 -10.06 15.55 7.97
C ILE A 477 -9.95 16.48 9.20
N ARG A 478 -9.73 17.79 8.98
CA ARG A 478 -9.58 18.78 10.06
C ARG A 478 -10.90 19.29 10.64
N THR A 479 -11.91 19.46 9.80
CA THR A 479 -13.19 20.10 10.19
C THR A 479 -14.37 19.12 10.30
N GLY A 480 -14.20 17.88 9.83
CA GLY A 480 -15.24 16.86 9.77
C GLY A 480 -16.28 17.05 8.65
N GLN A 481 -16.25 18.17 7.91
CA GLN A 481 -17.22 18.47 6.87
C GLN A 481 -16.67 19.44 5.81
N ILE A 482 -17.09 19.26 4.56
CA ILE A 482 -16.86 20.24 3.49
C ILE A 482 -18.20 20.91 3.18
N ARG A 483 -18.24 22.24 3.22
CA ARG A 483 -19.49 22.97 2.92
C ARG A 483 -19.93 22.66 1.47
N PRO A 484 -21.23 22.48 1.19
CA PRO A 484 -21.71 22.22 -0.17
C PRO A 484 -21.21 23.24 -1.20
N TYR A 485 -21.11 24.51 -0.80
CA TYR A 485 -20.55 25.57 -1.64
C TYR A 485 -19.06 25.36 -1.95
N GLN A 486 -18.23 25.02 -0.96
CA GLN A 486 -16.80 24.73 -1.14
C GLN A 486 -16.60 23.57 -2.13
N ARG A 487 -17.35 22.47 -1.93
CA ARG A 487 -17.32 21.30 -2.82
C ARG A 487 -17.76 21.64 -4.23
N MET A 488 -18.81 22.43 -4.39
CA MET A 488 -19.28 22.85 -5.72
C MET A 488 -18.25 23.75 -6.42
N GLN A 489 -17.66 24.72 -5.71
CA GLN A 489 -16.60 25.55 -6.28
C GLN A 489 -15.37 24.73 -6.66
N GLY A 490 -15.00 23.74 -5.84
CA GLY A 490 -13.92 22.79 -6.14
C GLY A 490 -14.22 21.89 -7.33
N TYR A 491 -15.46 21.44 -7.50
CA TYR A 491 -15.90 20.72 -8.71
C TYR A 491 -15.84 21.62 -9.95
N LEU A 492 -16.35 22.85 -9.85
CA LEU A 492 -16.39 23.80 -10.97
C LEU A 492 -14.99 24.23 -11.42
N ILE A 493 -14.04 24.42 -10.51
CA ILE A 493 -12.66 24.77 -10.90
C ILE A 493 -12.03 23.61 -11.67
N ARG A 494 -12.16 22.37 -11.18
CA ARG A 494 -11.63 21.17 -11.84
C ARG A 494 -12.22 20.98 -13.23
N LYS A 495 -13.54 21.10 -13.38
CA LYS A 495 -14.20 21.03 -14.70
C LYS A 495 -13.73 22.10 -15.67
N LYS A 496 -13.37 23.29 -15.19
CA LYS A 496 -12.81 24.33 -16.05
C LYS A 496 -11.34 24.10 -16.39
N LEU A 497 -10.58 23.44 -15.52
CA LEU A 497 -9.22 22.99 -15.83
C LEU A 497 -9.23 21.90 -16.90
N GLU A 498 -10.15 20.94 -16.82
CA GLU A 498 -10.35 19.92 -17.85
C GLU A 498 -10.71 20.54 -19.21
N LEU A 499 -11.55 21.58 -19.24
CA LEU A 499 -11.79 22.34 -20.47
C LEU A 499 -10.52 23.03 -20.98
N LEU A 500 -9.71 23.61 -20.10
CA LEU A 500 -8.44 24.22 -20.50
C LEU A 500 -7.47 23.19 -21.07
N GLU A 501 -7.41 21.99 -20.49
CA GLU A 501 -6.62 20.87 -21.01
C GLU A 501 -7.04 20.53 -22.45
N HIS A 502 -8.34 20.39 -22.70
CA HIS A 502 -8.87 20.15 -24.04
C HIS A 502 -8.49 21.23 -25.05
N GLU A 503 -8.56 22.52 -24.68
CA GLU A 503 -8.15 23.62 -25.58
C GLU A 503 -6.63 23.62 -25.83
N LEU A 504 -5.82 23.26 -24.83
CA LEU A 504 -4.36 23.19 -24.95
C LEU A 504 -3.90 22.01 -25.82
N GLU A 505 -4.66 20.92 -25.85
CA GLU A 505 -4.42 19.74 -26.69
C GLU A 505 -5.07 19.82 -28.06
N HIS A 506 -5.90 20.85 -28.32
CA HIS A 506 -6.60 21.00 -29.59
C HIS A 506 -5.62 21.21 -30.76
N ASP A 507 -5.89 20.55 -31.89
CA ASP A 507 -5.13 20.68 -33.13
C ASP A 507 -6.10 21.04 -34.27
N PRO A 508 -6.03 22.27 -34.83
CA PRO A 508 -5.03 23.30 -34.60
C PRO A 508 -5.20 24.04 -33.27
N PHE A 509 -4.10 24.44 -32.63
CA PHE A 509 -4.12 25.20 -31.38
C PHE A 509 -4.67 26.62 -31.57
N GLU A 510 -5.74 26.97 -30.84
CA GLU A 510 -6.39 28.28 -30.89
C GLU A 510 -6.15 29.09 -29.61
N LEU A 511 -5.33 30.14 -29.72
CA LEU A 511 -4.96 30.98 -28.58
C LEU A 511 -6.14 31.80 -28.02
N GLU A 512 -7.06 32.25 -28.87
CA GLU A 512 -8.20 33.09 -28.44
C GLU A 512 -9.19 32.31 -27.56
N GLU A 513 -9.48 31.05 -27.93
CA GLU A 513 -10.35 30.14 -27.17
C GLU A 513 -9.72 29.81 -25.82
N THR A 514 -8.42 29.47 -25.81
CA THR A 514 -7.63 29.26 -24.59
C THR A 514 -7.71 30.47 -23.64
N GLN A 515 -7.52 31.69 -24.16
CA GLN A 515 -7.62 32.93 -23.36
C GLN A 515 -9.04 33.19 -22.82
N GLN A 516 -10.08 32.76 -23.53
CA GLN A 516 -11.46 32.83 -23.03
C GLN A 516 -11.68 31.87 -21.86
N VAL A 517 -11.18 30.64 -21.95
CA VAL A 517 -11.24 29.66 -20.86
C VAL A 517 -10.45 30.15 -19.63
N VAL A 518 -9.25 30.71 -19.82
CA VAL A 518 -8.44 31.29 -18.74
C VAL A 518 -9.18 32.40 -17.99
N ARG A 519 -9.85 33.33 -18.69
CA ARG A 519 -10.68 34.37 -18.06
C ARG A 519 -11.82 33.77 -17.23
N ASN A 520 -12.47 32.74 -17.75
CA ASN A 520 -13.52 32.02 -17.04
C ASN A 520 -12.99 31.31 -15.79
N ILE A 521 -11.79 30.74 -15.84
CA ILE A 521 -11.13 30.08 -14.69
C ILE A 521 -10.85 31.08 -13.58
N LEU A 522 -10.27 32.26 -13.89
CA LEU A 522 -9.92 33.28 -12.89
C LEU A 522 -11.12 33.71 -12.03
N SER A 523 -12.30 33.87 -12.65
CA SER A 523 -13.53 34.23 -11.95
C SER A 523 -14.00 33.14 -10.96
N THR A 524 -13.90 31.86 -11.35
CA THR A 524 -14.25 30.72 -10.49
C THR A 524 -13.21 30.52 -9.40
N ASN A 525 -11.92 30.59 -9.74
CA ASN A 525 -10.82 30.49 -8.80
C ASN A 525 -10.94 31.52 -7.68
N THR A 526 -11.28 32.77 -7.99
CA THR A 526 -11.46 33.82 -6.96
C THR A 526 -12.56 33.46 -5.95
N ARG A 527 -13.70 32.93 -6.43
CA ARG A 527 -14.80 32.47 -5.56
C ARG A 527 -14.42 31.23 -4.76
N TRP A 528 -13.70 30.31 -5.38
CA TRP A 528 -13.22 29.09 -4.75
C TRP A 528 -12.23 29.38 -3.63
N VAL A 529 -11.17 30.15 -3.89
CA VAL A 529 -10.18 30.57 -2.88
C VAL A 529 -10.87 31.26 -1.69
N ARG A 530 -11.79 32.20 -1.95
CA ARG A 530 -12.57 32.86 -0.90
C ARG A 530 -13.41 31.91 -0.06
N SER A 531 -13.87 30.79 -0.63
CA SER A 531 -14.69 29.82 0.09
C SER A 531 -13.91 28.99 1.12
N PHE A 532 -12.58 28.89 0.97
CA PHE A 532 -11.69 28.13 1.85
C PHE A 532 -10.93 29.00 2.85
N ARG A 533 -10.90 30.33 2.66
CA ARG A 533 -10.34 31.25 3.65
C ARG A 533 -11.28 31.37 4.87
N PRO A 534 -10.73 31.60 6.07
CA PRO A 534 -11.54 31.98 7.22
C PRO A 534 -12.40 33.19 6.87
N GLN A 535 -13.65 33.20 7.33
CA GLN A 535 -14.45 34.42 7.32
C GLN A 535 -13.98 35.25 8.50
N ASP A 536 -13.23 36.32 8.23
CA ASP A 536 -12.92 37.35 9.22
C ASP A 536 -14.20 38.05 9.72
#